data_AF-A0A917ZVZ0-F1
#
_entry.id   AF-A0A917ZVZ0-F1
#
_cell.length_a   1.000
_cell.length_b   1.000
_cell.length_c   1.000
_cell.angle_alpha   90.00
_cell.angle_beta   90.00
_cell.angle_gamma   90.00
#
_symmetry.space_group_name_H-M   'P 1'
#
loop_
_entity.id
_entity.type
_entity.pdbx_description
1 polymer ?
#
loop_
_entity_poly.entity_id
_entity_poly.type
_entity_poly.pdbx_seq_one_letter_code
_entity_poly.pdbx_strand_id
1 'polypeptide(L)'
;MASSHDIMQRMREVQAAREKAFEPLAEILGRRAELQRQLAELDAPYIKAFVAAEAAGWTAEELTAIGAEEPAKRPKGRPRTRRTTKREKPEASATESPTTPPVGTVPAQEGAAEAATATAGSVSG
;
A
#
# COMPACT_ATOMS: atom_id res chain seq x y z
N MET A 1 -2.77 -50.02 31.46
CA MET A 1 -3.47 -48.87 30.83
C MET A 1 -3.01 -47.62 31.55
N ALA A 2 -2.56 -46.57 30.85
CA ALA A 2 -2.27 -45.30 31.50
C ALA A 2 -3.57 -44.71 32.06
N SER A 3 -3.52 -44.09 33.25
CA SER A 3 -4.71 -43.43 33.80
C SER A 3 -5.01 -42.16 33.00
N SER A 4 -6.27 -41.70 33.04
CA SER A 4 -6.66 -40.43 32.42
C SER A 4 -5.76 -39.26 32.89
N HIS A 5 -5.36 -39.28 34.16
CA HIS A 5 -4.45 -38.29 34.72
C HIS A 5 -3.07 -38.29 34.04
N ASP A 6 -2.50 -39.47 33.79
CA ASP A 6 -1.19 -39.60 33.15
C ASP A 6 -1.22 -39.09 31.70
N ILE A 7 -2.31 -39.34 30.99
CA ILE A 7 -2.51 -38.87 29.61
C ILE A 7 -2.60 -37.34 29.59
N MET A 8 -3.38 -36.75 30.49
CA MET A 8 -3.51 -35.30 30.62
C MET A 8 -2.19 -34.62 31.03
N GLN A 9 -1.40 -35.27 31.89
CA GLN A 9 -0.11 -34.75 32.31
C GLN A 9 0.88 -34.70 31.14
N ARG A 10 0.98 -35.77 30.35
CA ARG A 10 1.83 -35.81 29.15
C ARG A 10 1.40 -34.78 28.11
N MET A 11 0.10 -34.58 27.93
CA MET A 11 -0.41 -33.54 27.03
C MET A 11 0.05 -32.14 27.46
N ARG A 12 -0.02 -31.83 28.76
CA ARG A 12 0.45 -30.55 29.30
C ARG A 12 1.94 -30.34 29.08
N GLU A 13 2.75 -31.37 29.31
CA GLU A 13 4.20 -31.31 29.11
C GLU A 13 4.57 -31.02 27.64
N VAL A 14 3.89 -31.67 26.69
CA VAL A 14 4.07 -31.41 25.25
C VAL A 14 3.67 -29.98 24.89
N GLN A 15 2.58 -29.47 25.45
CA GLN A 15 2.15 -28.09 25.19
C GLN A 15 3.11 -27.07 25.81
N ALA A 16 3.56 -27.28 27.05
CA ALA A 16 4.55 -26.42 27.69
C ALA A 16 5.87 -26.38 26.90
N ALA A 17 6.31 -27.51 26.34
CA ALA A 17 7.49 -27.55 25.48
C ALA A 17 7.30 -26.74 24.19
N ARG A 18 6.10 -26.80 23.58
CA ARG A 18 5.75 -26.01 22.39
C ARG A 18 5.68 -24.52 22.70
N GLU A 19 5.05 -24.15 23.81
CA GLU A 19 4.95 -22.76 24.28
C GLU A 19 6.34 -22.17 24.52
N LYS A 20 7.21 -22.90 25.23
CA LYS A 20 8.60 -22.49 25.46
C LYS A 20 9.41 -22.33 24.17
N ALA A 21 9.18 -23.19 23.17
CA ALA A 21 9.82 -23.05 21.86
C ALA A 21 9.28 -21.84 21.07
N PHE A 22 8.02 -21.46 21.30
CA PHE A 22 7.37 -20.35 20.61
C PHE A 22 7.67 -18.98 21.24
N GLU A 23 7.93 -18.92 22.55
CA GLU A 23 8.24 -17.70 23.29
C GLU A 23 9.27 -16.78 22.59
N PRO A 24 10.48 -17.24 22.19
CA PRO A 24 11.44 -16.37 21.49
C PRO A 24 10.92 -15.88 20.13
N LEU A 25 10.13 -16.69 19.42
CA LEU A 25 9.53 -16.28 18.16
C LEU A 25 8.46 -15.19 18.39
N ALA A 26 7.64 -15.33 19.43
CA ALA A 26 6.64 -14.34 19.80
C ALA A 26 7.28 -12.99 20.15
N GLU A 27 8.39 -13.01 20.90
CA GLU A 27 9.15 -11.79 21.20
C GLU A 27 9.68 -11.10 19.93
N ILE A 28 10.28 -11.88 19.02
CA ILE A 28 10.80 -11.34 17.76
C ILE A 28 9.67 -10.75 16.91
N LEU A 29 8.51 -11.41 16.85
CA LEU A 29 7.35 -10.90 16.12
C LEU A 29 6.83 -9.60 16.73
N GLY A 30 6.78 -9.50 18.06
CA GLY A 30 6.43 -8.26 18.75
C GLY A 30 7.39 -7.11 18.41
N ARG A 31 8.70 -7.35 18.51
CA ARG A 31 9.72 -6.35 18.15
C ARG A 31 9.64 -5.94 16.67
N ARG A 32 9.40 -6.90 15.77
CA ARG A 32 9.24 -6.64 14.35
C ARG A 32 8.03 -5.74 14.08
N ALA A 33 6.90 -6.01 14.72
CA ALA A 33 5.70 -5.20 14.56
C ALA A 33 5.93 -3.75 15.05
N GLU A 34 6.61 -3.59 16.19
CA GLU A 34 6.95 -2.28 16.72
C GLU A 34 7.88 -1.49 15.79
N LEU A 35 8.95 -2.13 15.29
CA LEU A 35 9.85 -1.48 14.33
C LEU A 35 9.13 -1.09 13.03
N GLN A 36 8.21 -1.91 12.54
CA GLN A 36 7.40 -1.59 11.36
C GLN A 36 6.50 -0.38 11.60
N ARG A 37 5.92 -0.27 12.80
CA ARG A 37 5.13 0.90 13.19
C ARG A 37 6.00 2.15 13.23
N GLN A 38 7.16 2.08 13.86
CA GLN A 38 8.10 3.20 13.94
C GLN A 38 8.57 3.66 12.56
N LEU A 39 8.85 2.72 11.65
CA LEU A 39 9.17 3.04 10.25
C LEU A 39 8.00 3.76 9.55
N ALA A 40 6.77 3.25 9.70
CA ALA A 40 5.60 3.88 9.11
C ALA A 40 5.34 5.30 9.65
N GLU A 41 5.64 5.55 10.93
CA GLU A 41 5.56 6.88 11.53
C GLU A 41 6.61 7.85 10.94
N LEU A 42 7.78 7.34 10.53
CA LEU A 42 8.86 8.12 9.92
C LEU A 42 8.72 8.31 8.41
N ASP A 43 7.98 7.46 7.70
CA ASP A 43 7.81 7.55 6.24
C ASP A 43 7.25 8.91 5.80
N ALA A 44 6.19 9.39 6.46
CA ALA A 44 5.55 10.66 6.10
C ALA A 44 6.46 11.90 6.26
N PRO A 45 7.16 12.11 7.39
CA PRO A 45 8.13 13.21 7.52
C PRO A 45 9.33 13.02 6.60
N TYR A 46 9.80 11.80 6.38
CA TYR A 46 10.90 11.51 5.45
C TYR A 46 10.58 11.97 4.02
N ILE A 47 9.42 11.57 3.51
CA ILE A 47 8.94 11.98 2.18
C ILE A 47 8.91 13.50 2.03
N LYS A 48 8.42 14.22 3.05
CA LYS A 48 8.36 15.69 3.04
C LYS A 48 9.76 16.31 3.01
N ALA A 49 10.70 15.77 3.78
CA ALA A 49 12.07 16.23 3.81
C ALA A 49 12.77 16.00 2.45
N PHE A 50 12.55 14.84 1.83
CA PHE A 50 13.09 14.52 0.51
C PHE A 50 12.59 15.51 -0.56
N VAL A 51 11.27 15.78 -0.60
CA VAL A 51 10.68 16.75 -1.53
C VAL A 51 11.17 18.18 -1.25
N ALA A 52 11.39 18.55 0.01
CA ALA A 52 11.94 19.85 0.36
C ALA A 52 13.39 20.01 -0.12
N ALA A 53 14.20 18.94 -0.04
CA ALA A 53 15.55 18.94 -0.58
C ALA A 53 15.55 19.07 -2.12
N GLU A 54 14.67 18.34 -2.81
CA GLU A 54 14.47 18.49 -4.27
C GLU A 54 14.07 19.94 -4.63
N ALA A 55 13.18 20.55 -3.84
CA ALA A 55 12.78 21.95 -4.03
C ALA A 55 13.91 22.97 -3.77
N ALA A 56 14.87 22.62 -2.91
CA ALA A 56 16.07 23.40 -2.65
C ALA A 56 17.16 23.22 -3.72
N GLY A 57 16.93 22.37 -4.73
CA GLY A 57 17.84 22.17 -5.87
C GLY A 57 18.72 20.93 -5.78
N TRP A 58 18.55 20.08 -4.75
CA TRP A 58 19.22 18.79 -4.69
C TRP A 58 18.61 17.84 -5.72
N THR A 59 19.46 17.14 -6.45
CA THR A 59 19.00 16.08 -7.35
C THR A 59 18.76 14.79 -6.59
N ALA A 60 17.87 13.93 -7.10
CA ALA A 60 17.63 12.62 -6.51
C ALA A 60 18.91 11.77 -6.47
N GLU A 61 19.79 11.89 -7.47
CA GLU A 61 21.08 11.20 -7.53
C GLU A 61 22.01 11.63 -6.39
N GLU A 62 22.13 12.94 -6.13
CA GLU A 62 22.92 13.46 -5.00
C GLU A 62 22.35 13.02 -3.65
N LEU A 63 21.02 12.99 -3.52
CA LEU A 63 20.34 12.50 -2.31
C LEU A 63 20.59 10.99 -2.11
N THR A 64 20.52 10.19 -3.17
CA THR A 64 20.84 8.76 -3.07
C THR A 64 22.32 8.51 -2.77
N ALA A 65 23.23 9.33 -3.27
CA ALA A 65 24.66 9.23 -3.00
C ALA A 65 25.00 9.46 -1.51
N ILE A 66 24.20 10.27 -0.81
CA ILE A 66 24.31 10.48 0.65
C ILE A 66 23.46 9.51 1.47
N GLY A 67 22.81 8.53 0.83
CA GLY A 67 22.04 7.47 1.47
C GLY A 67 20.55 7.78 1.69
N ALA A 68 20.03 8.87 1.11
CA ALA A 68 18.59 9.11 1.08
C ALA A 68 17.96 8.34 -0.09
N GLU A 69 17.23 7.27 0.23
CA GLU A 69 16.52 6.47 -0.76
C GLU A 69 15.28 7.17 -1.31
N GLU A 70 15.02 7.01 -2.61
CA GLU A 70 13.85 7.61 -3.23
C GLU A 70 12.55 6.98 -2.66
N PRO A 71 11.63 7.77 -2.08
CA PRO A 71 10.43 7.22 -1.50
C PRO A 71 9.50 6.63 -2.57
N ALA A 72 9.18 5.34 -2.44
CA ALA A 72 8.31 4.60 -3.37
C ALA A 72 6.92 5.24 -3.57
N LYS A 73 6.46 6.05 -2.61
CA LYS A 73 5.19 6.79 -2.66
C LYS A 73 5.46 8.29 -2.58
N ARG A 74 5.96 8.88 -3.69
CA ARG A 74 6.01 10.34 -3.83
C ARG A 74 4.60 10.92 -3.66
N PRO A 75 4.41 12.00 -2.89
CA PRO A 75 3.11 12.58 -2.65
C PRO A 75 2.60 13.12 -3.99
N LYS A 76 1.39 12.69 -4.36
CA LYS A 76 0.75 12.99 -5.65
C LYS A 76 0.33 14.45 -5.67
N GLY A 77 1.27 15.37 -5.87
CA GLY A 77 0.91 16.79 -5.80
C GLY A 77 2.05 17.77 -6.00
N ARG A 78 2.40 18.04 -7.25
CA ARG A 78 2.23 19.36 -7.86
C ARG A 78 2.43 19.24 -9.37
N PRO A 79 1.43 19.56 -10.22
CA PRO A 79 1.72 19.74 -11.63
C PRO A 79 2.81 20.80 -11.74
N ARG A 80 3.92 20.48 -12.44
CA ARG A 80 4.92 21.45 -12.86
C ARG A 80 4.26 22.39 -13.86
N THR A 81 3.44 23.32 -13.37
CA THR A 81 3.00 24.46 -14.15
C THR A 81 4.26 25.26 -14.43
N ARG A 82 4.86 25.01 -15.60
CA ARG A 82 5.73 25.96 -16.28
C ARG A 82 4.91 27.23 -16.41
N ARG A 83 5.06 28.15 -15.44
CA ARG A 83 4.41 29.45 -15.48
C ARG A 83 5.14 30.28 -16.52
N THR A 84 4.75 30.10 -17.78
CA THR A 84 5.08 31.01 -18.86
C THR A 84 4.53 32.38 -18.47
N THR A 85 5.43 33.32 -18.19
CA THR A 85 5.11 34.72 -18.06
C THR A 85 4.64 35.22 -19.43
N LYS A 86 3.32 35.37 -19.63
CA LYS A 86 2.81 36.32 -20.61
C LYS A 86 1.77 37.20 -19.94
N ARG A 87 2.24 38.41 -19.64
CA ARG A 87 1.48 39.56 -19.18
C ARG A 87 0.76 40.10 -20.41
N GLU A 88 -0.56 39.99 -20.47
CA GLU A 88 -1.41 40.83 -21.33
C GLU A 88 -2.81 40.94 -20.71
N LYS A 89 -3.37 42.13 -20.86
CA LYS A 89 -4.37 42.81 -20.02
C LYS A 89 -5.80 42.39 -20.45
N PRO A 90 -6.83 42.49 -19.57
CA PRO A 90 -8.16 41.98 -19.87
C PRO A 90 -8.95 42.97 -20.74
N GLU A 91 -9.65 42.44 -21.75
CA GLU A 91 -10.76 43.11 -22.40
C GLU A 91 -12.01 42.26 -22.20
N ALA A 92 -13.03 42.89 -21.65
CA ALA A 92 -14.31 42.28 -21.31
C ALA A 92 -15.19 42.19 -22.56
N SER A 93 -15.88 41.07 -22.73
CA SER A 93 -17.26 41.07 -23.20
C SER A 93 -17.96 39.78 -22.81
N ALA A 94 -19.12 39.98 -22.20
CA ALA A 94 -20.09 38.97 -21.81
C ALA A 94 -20.69 38.24 -23.03
N THR A 95 -21.28 37.07 -22.80
CA THR A 95 -22.67 36.73 -23.19
C THR A 95 -22.91 35.20 -23.06
N GLU A 96 -23.80 34.88 -22.11
CA GLU A 96 -24.86 33.85 -22.12
C GLU A 96 -24.53 32.35 -22.30
N SER A 97 -24.83 31.60 -21.22
CA SER A 97 -25.33 30.21 -21.25
C SER A 97 -26.86 30.25 -21.52
N PRO A 98 -27.58 29.21 -22.02
CA PRO A 98 -27.47 27.83 -21.50
C PRO A 98 -27.87 26.63 -22.43
N THR A 99 -27.60 25.42 -21.92
CA THR A 99 -28.39 24.15 -22.07
C THR A 99 -28.50 23.45 -23.44
N THR A 100 -27.93 22.24 -23.57
CA THR A 100 -28.68 20.95 -23.77
C THR A 100 -27.75 19.70 -23.70
N PRO A 101 -28.29 18.51 -23.35
CA PRO A 101 -27.60 17.39 -22.66
C PRO A 101 -26.91 16.34 -23.55
N PRO A 102 -26.08 15.44 -22.97
CA PRO A 102 -25.41 14.36 -23.71
C PRO A 102 -26.38 13.29 -24.22
N VAL A 103 -26.20 12.91 -25.49
CA VAL A 103 -26.86 11.79 -26.13
C VAL A 103 -26.50 10.50 -25.40
N GLY A 104 -27.50 9.85 -24.83
CA GLY A 104 -27.39 8.54 -24.22
C GLY A 104 -27.02 7.49 -25.27
N THR A 105 -25.97 6.70 -24.97
CA THR A 105 -25.79 5.40 -25.60
C THR A 105 -26.13 4.35 -24.56
N VAL A 106 -27.11 3.52 -24.92
CA VAL A 106 -27.80 2.51 -24.14
C VAL A 106 -26.83 1.43 -23.60
N PRO A 107 -26.99 0.95 -22.35
CA PRO A 107 -26.30 -0.25 -21.87
C PRO A 107 -26.97 -1.51 -22.42
N ALA A 108 -26.23 -2.33 -23.17
CA ALA A 108 -26.63 -3.70 -23.47
C ALA A 108 -26.25 -4.60 -22.28
N GLN A 109 -27.24 -4.86 -21.42
CA GLN A 109 -27.25 -5.95 -20.46
C GLN A 109 -27.89 -7.16 -21.16
N GLU A 110 -27.12 -8.21 -21.40
CA GLU A 110 -27.63 -9.57 -21.59
C GLU A 110 -26.44 -10.50 -21.37
N GLY A 111 -26.36 -11.17 -20.21
CA GLY A 111 -26.89 -12.52 -20.04
C GLY A 111 -25.70 -13.48 -20.17
N ALA A 112 -25.47 -14.51 -19.39
CA ALA A 112 -26.22 -15.16 -18.35
C ALA A 112 -25.18 -15.90 -17.48
N ALA A 113 -25.61 -16.27 -16.28
CA ALA A 113 -24.88 -17.18 -15.41
C ALA A 113 -24.55 -18.50 -16.12
N GLU A 114 -23.35 -19.03 -15.92
CA GLU A 114 -23.20 -20.46 -15.69
C GLU A 114 -21.95 -20.74 -14.85
N ALA A 115 -22.18 -21.02 -13.58
CA ALA A 115 -21.24 -21.73 -12.73
C ALA A 115 -21.50 -23.23 -12.93
N ALA A 116 -20.54 -23.99 -13.46
CA ALA A 116 -20.45 -25.42 -13.23
C ALA A 116 -19.08 -26.02 -13.61
N THR A 117 -18.39 -26.47 -12.56
CA THR A 117 -17.70 -27.77 -12.44
C THR A 117 -16.48 -28.12 -13.30
N ALA A 118 -15.37 -28.27 -12.57
CA ALA A 118 -14.50 -29.46 -12.52
C ALA A 118 -13.90 -30.00 -13.82
N THR A 119 -12.57 -29.93 -13.92
CA THR A 119 -11.80 -31.03 -14.50
C THR A 119 -10.52 -31.24 -13.72
N ALA A 120 -10.42 -32.42 -13.13
CA ALA A 120 -9.22 -32.97 -12.52
C ALA A 120 -8.16 -33.24 -13.60
N GLY A 121 -6.89 -33.14 -13.22
CA GLY A 121 -5.75 -33.49 -14.06
C GLY A 121 -4.50 -33.68 -13.20
N SER A 122 -4.54 -34.68 -12.32
CA SER A 122 -3.35 -35.26 -11.70
C SER A 122 -2.80 -36.32 -12.66
N VAL A 123 -1.50 -36.32 -12.96
CA VAL A 123 -0.61 -37.47 -12.74
C VAL A 123 0.81 -37.20 -13.29
N SER A 124 1.76 -37.68 -12.49
CA SER A 124 3.20 -37.79 -12.67
C SER A 124 3.67 -38.47 -13.96
N GLY A 125 4.90 -38.12 -14.34
CA GLY A 125 5.87 -38.95 -15.05
C GLY A 125 7.25 -38.66 -14.48
#